data_AF-A0A2A5AKC2-F1
#
_entry.id   AF-A0A2A5AKC2-F1
#
_cell.length_a   1.000
_cell.length_b   1.000
_cell.length_c   1.000
_cell.angle_alpha   90.00
_cell.angle_beta   90.00
_cell.angle_gamma   90.00
#
_symmetry.space_group_name_H-M   'P 1'
#
loop_
_entity.id
_entity.type
_entity.pdbx_description
1 polymer ?
#
loop_
_entity_poly.entity_id
_entity_poly.type
_entity_poly.pdbx_seq_one_letter_code
_entity_poly.pdbx_strand_id
1 'polypeptide(L)'
;MSALLIGAFILFHLLNHLCILGGVQQHIEFMETFRLFYRNIIAESILLLCVLFQVCSGVYFVWRRRGQRSGFLEKAQVISGLYLAYFFINHVGAVLFGRFVAELDTNIYYGIAGFHTDPFQLYFIPYYFFSVVALFVHLASAFNWLSRDLIQQALRTKLAYLIVFIGILMSTTLMLGFNGVFSDIVIPSEYSAIYE
;
A
#
# COMPACT_ATOMS: atom_id res chain seq x y z
N MET A 1 -7.94 -13.76 10.64
CA MET A 1 -9.05 -13.37 9.75
C MET A 1 -8.85 -11.98 9.15
N SER A 2 -8.70 -10.91 9.95
CA SER A 2 -8.52 -9.54 9.43
C SER A 2 -7.33 -9.38 8.47
N ALA A 3 -6.17 -9.97 8.78
CA ALA A 3 -5.01 -9.92 7.89
C ALA A 3 -5.25 -10.58 6.51
N LEU A 4 -6.08 -11.63 6.44
CA LEU A 4 -6.42 -12.28 5.17
C LEU A 4 -7.36 -11.41 4.34
N LEU A 5 -8.37 -10.80 4.97
CA LEU A 5 -9.29 -9.87 4.30
C LEU A 5 -8.55 -8.66 3.73
N ILE A 6 -7.69 -8.03 4.54
CA ILE A 6 -6.86 -6.91 4.09
C ILE A 6 -5.88 -7.37 3.03
N GLY A 7 -5.25 -8.54 3.20
CA GLY A 7 -4.32 -9.10 2.21
C GLY A 7 -4.98 -9.31 0.85
N ALA A 8 -6.20 -9.85 0.83
CA ALA A 8 -6.99 -9.99 -0.39
C ALA A 8 -7.32 -8.63 -1.02
N PHE A 9 -7.79 -7.67 -0.22
CA PHE A 9 -8.05 -6.31 -0.71
C PHE A 9 -6.79 -5.66 -1.31
N ILE A 10 -5.67 -5.70 -0.59
CA ILE A 10 -4.39 -5.13 -1.04
C ILE A 10 -3.90 -5.80 -2.32
N LEU A 11 -4.08 -7.12 -2.47
CA LEU A 11 -3.73 -7.82 -3.70
C LEU A 11 -4.49 -7.24 -4.89
N PHE A 12 -5.82 -7.17 -4.83
CA PHE A 12 -6.62 -6.58 -5.90
C PHE A 12 -6.35 -5.08 -6.09
N HIS A 13 -6.05 -4.36 -5.02
CA HIS A 13 -5.68 -2.95 -5.07
C HIS A 13 -4.34 -2.72 -5.79
N LEU A 14 -3.32 -3.55 -5.54
CA LEU A 14 -2.05 -3.49 -6.27
C LEU A 14 -2.18 -3.96 -7.72
N LEU A 15 -3.02 -4.97 -7.99
CA LEU A 15 -3.33 -5.38 -9.36
C LEU A 15 -3.99 -4.23 -10.13
N ASN A 16 -4.96 -3.55 -9.53
CA ASN A 16 -5.56 -2.35 -10.10
C ASN A 16 -4.50 -1.29 -10.43
N HIS A 17 -3.59 -1.02 -9.49
CA HIS A 17 -2.50 -0.07 -9.73
C HIS A 17 -1.55 -0.49 -10.85
N LEU A 18 -1.27 -1.79 -11.01
CA LEU A 18 -0.47 -2.29 -12.13
C LEU A 18 -1.16 -2.10 -13.49
N CYS A 19 -2.50 -1.97 -13.53
CA CYS A 19 -3.20 -1.62 -14.77
C CYS A 19 -2.80 -0.24 -15.32
N ILE A 20 -2.14 0.63 -14.52
CA ILE A 20 -1.59 1.90 -15.03
C ILE A 20 -0.55 1.69 -16.14
N LEU A 21 0.09 0.53 -16.21
CA LEU A 21 1.03 0.18 -17.29
C LEU A 21 0.33 0.11 -18.66
N GLY A 22 -0.98 -0.12 -18.68
CA GLY A 22 -1.82 -0.03 -19.87
C GLY A 22 -2.51 1.32 -20.06
N GLY A 23 -2.20 2.31 -19.21
CA GLY A 23 -2.77 3.65 -19.21
C GLY A 23 -3.88 3.85 -18.18
N VAL A 24 -4.24 5.12 -17.99
CA VAL A 24 -5.23 5.56 -16.99
C VAL A 24 -6.60 4.91 -17.20
N GLN A 25 -7.03 4.75 -18.44
CA GLN A 25 -8.32 4.15 -18.75
C GLN A 25 -8.43 2.70 -18.25
N GLN A 26 -7.39 1.87 -18.47
CA GLN A 26 -7.38 0.48 -18.00
C GLN A 26 -7.39 0.40 -16.46
N HIS A 27 -6.68 1.30 -15.79
CA HIS A 27 -6.75 1.43 -14.34
C HIS A 27 -8.17 1.76 -13.86
N ILE A 28 -8.82 2.76 -14.46
CA ILE A 28 -10.16 3.18 -14.06
C ILE A 28 -11.21 2.08 -14.32
N GLU A 29 -11.15 1.38 -15.46
CA GLU A 29 -12.07 0.29 -15.79
C GLU A 29 -11.98 -0.88 -14.80
N PHE A 30 -10.75 -1.28 -14.45
CA PHE A 30 -10.53 -2.31 -13.44
C PHE A 30 -11.00 -1.84 -12.06
N MET A 31 -10.70 -0.58 -11.72
CA MET A 31 -11.10 0.03 -10.46
C MET A 31 -12.62 0.05 -10.28
N GLU A 32 -13.37 0.53 -11.28
CA GLU A 32 -14.83 0.59 -11.25
C GLU A 32 -15.47 -0.79 -11.07
N THR A 33 -14.93 -1.81 -11.76
CA THR A 33 -15.38 -3.19 -11.57
C THR A 33 -15.20 -3.65 -10.12
N PHE A 34 -14.03 -3.38 -9.53
CA PHE A 34 -13.76 -3.81 -8.16
C PHE A 34 -14.54 -2.99 -7.12
N ARG A 35 -14.80 -1.70 -7.39
CA ARG A 35 -15.58 -0.79 -6.52
C ARG A 35 -16.97 -1.31 -6.22
N LEU A 36 -17.61 -2.02 -7.16
CA LEU A 36 -18.90 -2.68 -6.92
C LEU A 36 -18.88 -3.61 -5.70
N PHE A 37 -17.73 -4.20 -5.40
CA PHE A 37 -17.56 -5.10 -4.27
C PHE A 37 -17.10 -4.37 -3.02
N TYR A 38 -16.01 -3.59 -3.07
CA TYR A 38 -15.41 -3.05 -1.84
C TYR A 38 -15.98 -1.71 -1.38
N ARG A 39 -16.65 -0.92 -2.25
CA ARG A 39 -17.30 0.36 -1.87
C ARG A 39 -18.75 0.19 -1.43
N ASN A 40 -19.26 -1.04 -1.28
CA ASN A 40 -20.55 -1.22 -0.62
C ASN A 40 -20.39 -0.97 0.90
N ILE A 41 -21.42 -0.40 1.54
CA ILE A 41 -21.33 0.08 2.92
C ILE A 41 -20.89 -0.99 3.93
N ILE A 42 -21.30 -2.25 3.73
CA ILE A 42 -20.96 -3.35 4.63
C ILE A 42 -19.50 -3.76 4.45
N ALA A 43 -19.08 -4.03 3.20
CA ALA A 43 -17.72 -4.45 2.90
C ALA A 43 -16.71 -3.35 3.25
N GLU A 44 -17.00 -2.09 2.90
CA GLU A 44 -16.14 -0.96 3.22
C GLU A 44 -15.99 -0.80 4.74
N SER A 45 -17.10 -0.86 5.50
CA SER A 45 -17.04 -0.76 6.97
C SER A 45 -16.21 -1.88 7.58
N ILE A 46 -16.37 -3.12 7.12
CA ILE A 46 -15.58 -4.26 7.58
C ILE A 46 -14.10 -4.07 7.26
N LEU A 47 -13.77 -3.62 6.06
CA LEU A 47 -12.40 -3.36 5.64
C LEU A 47 -11.75 -2.26 6.49
N LEU A 48 -12.44 -1.14 6.71
CA LEU A 48 -11.97 -0.03 7.54
C LEU A 48 -11.74 -0.46 8.99
N LEU A 49 -12.68 -1.23 9.57
CA LEU A 49 -12.51 -1.78 10.92
C LEU A 49 -11.34 -2.77 10.99
N CYS A 50 -11.14 -3.59 9.96
CA CYS A 50 -9.99 -4.48 9.89
C CYS A 50 -8.68 -3.69 9.85
N VAL A 51 -8.60 -2.64 9.01
CA VAL A 51 -7.40 -1.80 8.89
C VAL A 51 -7.12 -1.12 10.22
N LEU A 52 -8.12 -0.50 10.84
CA LEU A 52 -7.98 0.14 12.16
C LEU A 52 -7.50 -0.86 13.21
N PHE A 53 -8.08 -2.05 13.25
CA PHE A 53 -7.64 -3.11 14.16
C PHE A 53 -6.19 -3.51 13.91
N GLN A 54 -5.76 -3.70 12.65
CA GLN A 54 -4.38 -4.05 12.32
C GLN A 54 -3.39 -2.95 12.72
N VAL A 55 -3.73 -1.68 12.47
CA VAL A 55 -2.90 -0.53 12.87
C VAL A 55 -2.76 -0.49 14.39
N CYS A 56 -3.86 -0.51 15.14
CA CYS A 56 -3.84 -0.42 16.61
C CYS A 56 -3.15 -1.63 17.25
N SER A 57 -3.48 -2.85 16.82
CA SER A 57 -2.87 -4.07 17.36
C SER A 57 -1.40 -4.19 16.98
N GLY A 58 -1.01 -3.79 15.76
CA GLY A 58 0.37 -3.75 15.30
C GLY A 58 1.23 -2.83 16.17
N VAL A 59 0.79 -1.57 16.36
CA VAL A 59 1.47 -0.60 17.23
C VAL A 59 1.55 -1.11 18.67
N TYR A 60 0.46 -1.67 19.19
CA TYR A 60 0.44 -2.29 20.51
C TYR A 60 1.50 -3.39 20.66
N PHE A 61 1.62 -4.31 19.70
CA PHE A 61 2.63 -5.37 19.74
C PHE A 61 4.06 -4.88 19.52
N VAL A 62 4.26 -3.80 18.77
CA VAL A 62 5.57 -3.14 18.71
C VAL A 62 5.97 -2.68 20.10
N TRP A 63 5.07 -1.99 20.83
CA TRP A 63 5.30 -1.50 22.18
C TRP A 63 5.49 -2.62 23.21
N ARG A 64 4.55 -3.58 23.27
CA ARG A 64 4.53 -4.64 24.28
C ARG A 64 5.75 -5.57 24.21
N ARG A 65 6.33 -5.75 23.02
CA ARG A 65 7.48 -6.64 22.78
C ARG A 65 8.78 -5.89 22.51
N ARG A 66 8.91 -4.64 23.01
CA ARG A 66 10.17 -3.89 22.93
C ARG A 66 11.29 -4.66 23.63
N GLY A 67 12.48 -4.69 23.03
CA GLY A 67 13.64 -5.42 23.55
C GLY A 67 13.63 -6.94 23.36
N GLN A 68 12.53 -7.54 22.90
CA GLN A 68 12.42 -9.01 22.73
C GLN A 68 12.82 -9.50 21.32
N ARG A 69 13.18 -8.59 20.41
CA ARG A 69 13.47 -8.89 18.99
C ARG A 69 14.95 -8.72 18.71
N SER A 70 15.62 -9.80 18.32
CA SER A 70 17.09 -9.81 18.12
C SER A 70 17.47 -10.00 16.65
N GLY A 71 16.65 -10.71 15.88
CA GLY A 71 16.92 -11.01 14.47
C GLY A 71 16.76 -9.81 13.53
N PHE A 72 17.51 -9.81 12.43
CA PHE A 72 17.41 -8.76 11.39
C PHE A 72 15.99 -8.66 10.81
N LEU A 73 15.39 -9.78 10.37
CA LEU A 73 14.04 -9.80 9.82
C LEU A 73 12.96 -9.42 10.86
N GLU A 74 13.17 -9.74 12.14
CA GLU A 74 12.24 -9.33 13.20
C GLU A 74 12.25 -7.81 13.40
N LYS A 75 13.43 -7.18 13.34
CA LYS A 75 13.57 -5.71 13.38
C LYS A 75 12.99 -5.08 12.12
N ALA A 76 13.26 -5.67 10.94
CA ALA A 76 12.71 -5.22 9.67
C ALA A 76 11.17 -5.25 9.69
N GLN A 77 10.56 -6.29 10.25
CA GLN A 77 9.10 -6.41 10.39
C GLN A 77 8.50 -5.30 11.26
N VAL A 78 9.20 -4.90 12.33
CA VAL A 78 8.76 -3.80 13.20
C VAL A 78 8.80 -2.47 12.44
N ILE A 79 9.92 -2.18 11.80
CA ILE A 79 10.11 -0.92 11.07
C ILE A 79 9.10 -0.82 9.92
N SER A 80 8.95 -1.89 9.13
CA SER A 80 7.99 -1.93 8.04
C SER A 80 6.55 -1.88 8.54
N GLY A 81 6.24 -2.56 9.66
CA GLY A 81 4.91 -2.50 10.28
C GLY A 81 4.55 -1.10 10.79
N LEU A 82 5.51 -0.36 11.36
CA LEU A 82 5.30 1.03 11.77
C LEU A 82 5.12 1.95 10.56
N TYR A 83 5.89 1.74 9.49
CA TYR A 83 5.70 2.49 8.25
C TYR A 83 4.33 2.22 7.63
N LEU A 84 3.88 0.96 7.61
CA LEU A 84 2.53 0.60 7.13
C LEU A 84 1.43 1.21 7.99
N ALA A 85 1.62 1.28 9.31
CA ALA A 85 0.67 1.96 10.20
C ALA A 85 0.56 3.46 9.85
N TYR A 86 1.70 4.13 9.68
CA TYR A 86 1.76 5.51 9.21
C TYR A 86 1.08 5.67 7.84
N PHE A 87 1.41 4.79 6.89
CA PHE A 87 0.85 4.82 5.54
C PHE A 87 -0.66 4.62 5.57
N PHE A 88 -1.20 3.63 6.28
CA PHE A 88 -2.64 3.40 6.31
C PHE A 88 -3.41 4.55 6.91
N ILE A 89 -2.91 5.16 8.01
CA ILE A 89 -3.57 6.32 8.61
C ILE A 89 -3.67 7.47 7.62
N ASN A 90 -2.57 7.81 6.95
CA ASN A 90 -2.53 8.93 6.02
C ASN A 90 -3.26 8.61 4.70
N HIS A 91 -3.03 7.43 4.13
CA HIS A 91 -3.62 7.02 2.85
C HIS A 91 -5.14 6.83 2.94
N VAL A 92 -5.62 6.08 3.94
CA VAL A 92 -7.07 5.89 4.14
C VAL A 92 -7.70 7.21 4.56
N GLY A 93 -7.04 7.98 5.44
CA GLY A 93 -7.50 9.32 5.81
C GLY A 93 -7.67 10.23 4.60
N ALA A 94 -6.69 10.28 3.69
CA ALA A 94 -6.74 11.06 2.46
C ALA A 94 -7.85 10.59 1.52
N VAL A 95 -8.08 9.27 1.37
CA VAL A 95 -9.20 8.74 0.57
C VAL A 95 -10.54 9.14 1.17
N LEU A 96 -10.72 9.01 2.48
CA LEU A 96 -11.97 9.41 3.13
C LEU A 96 -12.19 10.93 3.04
N PHE A 97 -11.13 11.73 3.22
CA PHE A 97 -11.18 13.18 3.03
C PHE A 97 -11.59 13.57 1.60
N GLY A 98 -10.94 12.96 0.60
CA GLY A 98 -11.25 13.22 -0.80
C GLY A 98 -12.72 12.98 -1.13
N ARG A 99 -13.27 11.90 -0.58
CA ARG A 99 -14.66 11.51 -0.81
C ARG A 99 -15.67 12.37 -0.05
N PHE A 100 -15.46 12.59 1.24
CA PHE A 100 -16.48 13.17 2.13
C PHE A 100 -16.34 14.68 2.35
N VAL A 101 -15.17 15.25 2.06
CA VAL A 101 -14.89 16.67 2.30
C VAL A 101 -14.59 17.38 0.98
N ALA A 102 -13.70 16.83 0.16
CA ALA A 102 -13.38 17.43 -1.14
C ALA A 102 -14.42 17.10 -2.23
N GLU A 103 -15.34 16.17 -1.95
CA GLU A 103 -16.37 15.68 -2.90
C GLU A 103 -15.79 15.21 -4.25
N LEU A 104 -14.54 14.72 -4.23
CA LEU A 104 -13.84 14.20 -5.39
C LEU A 104 -14.00 12.68 -5.50
N ASP A 105 -13.99 12.18 -6.74
CA ASP A 105 -13.82 10.76 -6.95
C ASP A 105 -12.39 10.35 -6.61
N THR A 106 -12.23 9.48 -5.61
CA THR A 106 -10.93 8.99 -5.14
C THR A 106 -10.37 7.92 -6.09
N ASN A 107 -10.19 8.28 -7.36
CA ASN A 107 -9.65 7.47 -8.44
C ASN A 107 -8.14 7.67 -8.57
N ILE A 108 -7.54 7.19 -9.67
CA ILE A 108 -6.10 7.35 -9.89
C ILE A 108 -5.66 8.81 -9.92
N TYR A 109 -6.42 9.71 -10.55
CA TYR A 109 -6.07 11.14 -10.60
C TYR A 109 -5.95 11.72 -9.21
N TYR A 110 -6.90 11.44 -8.31
CA TYR A 110 -6.79 11.82 -6.91
C TYR A 110 -5.55 11.22 -6.24
N GLY A 111 -5.29 9.93 -6.50
CA GLY A 111 -4.15 9.21 -5.93
C GLY A 111 -2.78 9.74 -6.33
N ILE A 112 -2.63 10.26 -7.56
CA ILE A 112 -1.34 10.67 -8.12
C ILE A 112 -1.24 12.17 -8.44
N ALA A 113 -2.25 13.00 -8.15
CA ALA A 113 -2.18 14.43 -8.43
C ALA A 113 -0.93 15.10 -7.79
N GLY A 114 -0.54 14.66 -6.60
CA GLY A 114 0.68 15.12 -5.94
C GLY A 114 1.99 14.66 -6.60
N PHE A 115 1.97 13.69 -7.53
CA PHE A 115 3.13 13.33 -8.35
C PHE A 115 3.39 14.35 -9.46
N HIS A 116 2.34 15.05 -9.89
CA HIS A 116 2.36 15.98 -11.01
C HIS A 116 2.25 17.44 -10.57
N THR A 117 2.43 17.71 -9.27
CA THR A 117 2.33 19.06 -8.70
C THR A 117 3.59 19.40 -7.92
N ASP A 118 4.35 20.38 -8.39
CA ASP A 118 5.55 20.87 -7.71
C ASP A 118 5.20 21.57 -6.37
N PRO A 119 5.94 21.34 -5.27
CA PRO A 119 7.07 20.41 -5.07
C PRO A 119 6.65 19.06 -4.45
N PHE A 120 5.35 18.74 -4.46
CA PHE A 120 4.75 17.64 -3.69
C PHE A 120 5.22 16.25 -4.13
N GLN A 121 5.70 16.10 -5.36
CA GLN A 121 6.22 14.83 -5.87
C GLN A 121 7.43 14.34 -5.05
N LEU A 122 8.21 15.26 -4.48
CA LEU A 122 9.32 14.94 -3.58
C LEU A 122 8.87 14.23 -2.29
N TYR A 123 7.60 14.41 -1.91
CA TYR A 123 6.98 13.68 -0.81
C TYR A 123 6.26 12.42 -1.28
N PHE A 124 5.39 12.53 -2.31
CA PHE A 124 4.50 11.44 -2.69
C PHE A 124 5.21 10.24 -3.33
N ILE A 125 6.25 10.47 -4.13
CA ILE A 125 7.04 9.40 -4.75
C ILE A 125 7.69 8.53 -3.66
N PRO A 126 8.52 9.06 -2.73
CA PRO A 126 9.09 8.22 -1.68
C PRO A 126 8.02 7.66 -0.75
N TYR A 127 6.96 8.42 -0.46
CA TYR A 127 5.86 7.97 0.39
C TYR A 127 5.19 6.67 -0.12
N TYR A 128 4.82 6.64 -1.40
CA TYR A 128 4.26 5.43 -2.03
C TYR A 128 5.31 4.37 -2.32
N PHE A 129 6.53 4.77 -2.69
CA PHE A 129 7.59 3.81 -2.95
C PHE A 129 7.85 2.93 -1.70
N PHE A 130 8.06 3.58 -0.56
CA PHE A 130 8.34 2.89 0.69
C PHE A 130 7.12 2.15 1.25
N SER A 131 5.88 2.51 0.89
CA SER A 131 4.71 1.77 1.36
C SER A 131 4.62 0.38 0.75
N VAL A 132 4.84 0.27 -0.56
CA VAL A 132 4.89 -1.02 -1.26
C VAL A 132 6.09 -1.83 -0.78
N VAL A 133 7.28 -1.22 -0.66
CA VAL A 133 8.46 -1.92 -0.12
C VAL A 133 8.22 -2.41 1.31
N ALA A 134 7.65 -1.57 2.18
CA ALA A 134 7.33 -1.93 3.55
C ALA A 134 6.34 -3.10 3.63
N LEU A 135 5.32 -3.13 2.76
CA LEU A 135 4.39 -4.26 2.65
C LEU A 135 5.16 -5.56 2.37
N PHE A 136 6.00 -5.59 1.35
CA PHE A 136 6.75 -6.79 0.99
C PHE A 136 7.79 -7.19 2.05
N VAL A 137 8.45 -6.23 2.72
CA VAL A 137 9.32 -6.51 3.87
C VAL A 137 8.54 -7.13 5.02
N HIS A 138 7.35 -6.60 5.31
CA HIS A 138 6.49 -7.14 6.36
C HIS A 138 6.03 -8.57 6.04
N LEU A 139 5.62 -8.82 4.80
CA LEU A 139 5.22 -10.14 4.30
C LEU A 139 6.40 -11.13 4.29
N ALA A 140 7.58 -10.71 3.83
CA ALA A 140 8.79 -11.53 3.83
C ALA A 140 9.16 -11.99 5.25
N SER A 141 9.06 -11.08 6.22
CA SER A 141 9.34 -11.37 7.62
C SER A 141 8.30 -12.31 8.23
N ALA A 142 7.01 -12.09 7.94
CA ALA A 142 5.92 -12.97 8.34
C ALA A 142 6.06 -14.37 7.71
N PHE A 143 6.38 -14.46 6.43
CA PHE A 143 6.66 -15.72 5.74
C PHE A 143 7.82 -16.46 6.40
N ASN A 144 8.94 -15.77 6.65
CA ASN A 144 10.09 -16.36 7.31
C ASN A 144 9.77 -16.86 8.73
N TRP A 145 8.87 -16.20 9.46
CA TRP A 145 8.43 -16.67 10.76
C TRP A 145 7.48 -17.86 10.68
N LEU A 146 6.46 -17.79 9.81
CA LEU A 146 5.40 -18.79 9.70
C LEU A 146 5.89 -20.12 9.10
N SER A 147 6.90 -20.08 8.23
CA SER A 147 7.45 -21.28 7.58
C SER A 147 8.59 -21.94 8.37
N ARG A 148 8.85 -21.50 9.60
CA ARG A 148 10.07 -21.89 10.35
C ARG A 148 10.20 -23.37 10.69
N ASP A 149 9.07 -24.04 10.85
CA ASP A 149 9.02 -25.47 11.18
C ASP A 149 8.87 -26.34 9.92
N LEU A 150 8.73 -25.72 8.74
CA LEU A 150 8.43 -26.39 7.46
C LEU A 150 9.59 -26.29 6.46
N ILE A 151 10.35 -25.19 6.49
CA ILE A 151 11.40 -24.89 5.50
C ILE A 151 12.72 -24.66 6.22
N GLN A 152 13.80 -25.26 5.69
CA GLN A 152 15.15 -25.05 6.19
C GLN A 152 15.55 -23.57 6.19
N GLN A 153 16.24 -23.14 7.25
CA GLN A 153 16.57 -21.73 7.50
C GLN A 153 17.24 -21.03 6.32
N ALA A 154 18.20 -21.68 5.64
CA ALA A 154 18.93 -21.10 4.53
C ALA A 154 18.01 -20.80 3.32
N LEU A 155 17.15 -21.76 2.96
CA LEU A 155 16.18 -21.59 1.87
C LEU A 155 15.14 -20.53 2.22
N ARG A 156 14.60 -20.59 3.44
CA ARG A 156 13.61 -19.63 3.94
C ARG A 156 14.10 -18.18 3.90
N THR A 157 15.36 -17.97 4.29
CA THR A 157 16.00 -16.64 4.25
C THR A 157 16.17 -16.13 2.82
N LYS A 158 16.60 -17.00 1.90
CA LYS A 158 16.71 -16.66 0.46
C LYS A 158 15.34 -16.28 -0.12
N LEU A 159 14.30 -17.05 0.17
CA LEU A 159 12.93 -16.76 -0.27
C LEU A 159 12.39 -15.46 0.32
N ALA A 160 12.68 -15.16 1.59
CA ALA A 160 12.32 -13.87 2.19
C ALA A 160 12.97 -12.69 1.44
N TYR A 161 14.25 -12.78 1.09
CA TYR A 161 14.90 -11.74 0.29
C TYR A 161 14.37 -11.64 -1.14
N LEU A 162 13.96 -12.76 -1.75
CA LEU A 162 13.29 -12.75 -3.05
C LEU A 162 11.95 -12.00 -2.99
N ILE A 163 11.16 -12.22 -1.93
CA ILE A 163 9.90 -11.47 -1.71
C ILE A 163 10.18 -9.97 -1.61
N VAL A 164 11.20 -9.56 -0.85
CA VAL A 164 11.59 -8.15 -0.75
C VAL A 164 12.01 -7.58 -2.10
N PHE A 165 12.82 -8.32 -2.86
CA PHE A 165 13.29 -7.90 -4.18
C PHE A 165 12.13 -7.70 -5.16
N ILE A 166 11.15 -8.61 -5.18
CA ILE A 166 9.92 -8.46 -5.98
C ILE A 166 9.17 -7.18 -5.58
N GLY A 167 9.08 -6.90 -4.27
CA GLY A 167 8.45 -5.67 -3.77
C GLY A 167 9.14 -4.39 -4.24
N ILE A 168 10.48 -4.38 -4.28
CA ILE A 168 11.27 -3.25 -4.81
C ILE A 168 11.00 -3.07 -6.30
N LEU A 169 11.06 -4.15 -7.10
CA LEU A 169 10.78 -4.09 -8.53
C LEU A 169 9.36 -3.58 -8.80
N MET A 170 8.37 -4.13 -8.09
CA MET A 170 6.98 -3.70 -8.22
C MET A 170 6.80 -2.22 -7.86
N SER A 171 7.40 -1.78 -6.76
CA SER A 171 7.31 -0.39 -6.32
C SER A 171 7.94 0.57 -7.33
N THR A 172 9.14 0.25 -7.84
CA THR A 172 9.79 1.04 -8.91
C THR A 172 8.91 1.12 -10.15
N THR A 173 8.38 -0.01 -10.62
CA THR A 173 7.50 -0.05 -11.80
C THR A 173 6.24 0.80 -11.61
N LEU A 174 5.61 0.75 -10.43
CA LEU A 174 4.45 1.58 -10.10
C LEU A 174 4.81 3.07 -10.09
N MET A 175 5.94 3.45 -9.48
CA MET A 175 6.36 4.86 -9.45
C MET A 175 6.62 5.39 -10.86
N LEU A 176 7.26 4.60 -11.73
CA LEU A 176 7.44 4.96 -13.14
C LEU A 176 6.10 5.12 -13.87
N GLY A 177 5.16 4.20 -13.65
CA GLY A 177 3.81 4.29 -14.22
C GLY A 177 3.03 5.51 -13.75
N PHE A 178 3.04 5.82 -12.46
CA PHE A 178 2.37 7.00 -11.90
C PHE A 178 2.98 8.32 -12.35
N ASN A 179 4.28 8.33 -12.68
CA ASN A 179 4.96 9.49 -13.28
C ASN A 179 4.71 9.62 -14.80
N GLY A 180 3.92 8.74 -15.41
CA GLY A 180 3.58 8.82 -16.83
C GLY A 180 4.65 8.28 -17.78
N VAL A 181 5.62 7.47 -17.30
CA VAL A 181 6.69 6.92 -18.15
C VAL A 181 6.16 6.00 -19.25
N PHE A 182 5.05 5.31 -19.01
CA PHE A 182 4.46 4.36 -19.97
C PHE A 182 3.28 4.92 -20.78
N SER A 183 2.67 6.00 -20.30
CA SER A 183 1.52 6.66 -20.94
C SER A 183 1.41 8.08 -20.41
N ASP A 184 1.08 9.05 -21.27
CA ASP A 184 0.85 10.43 -20.84
C ASP A 184 -0.30 10.50 -19.83
N ILE A 185 -0.08 11.25 -18.75
CA ILE A 185 -1.04 11.48 -17.69
C ILE A 185 -1.22 12.98 -17.55
N VAL A 186 -2.42 13.46 -17.83
CA VAL A 186 -2.83 14.85 -17.55
C VAL A 186 -3.77 14.82 -16.36
N ILE A 187 -3.37 15.46 -15.27
CA ILE A 187 -4.20 15.58 -14.07
C ILE A 187 -5.28 16.64 -14.31
N PRO A 188 -6.58 16.29 -14.19
CA PRO A 188 -7.65 17.29 -14.27
C PRO A 188 -7.53 18.32 -13.15
N SER A 189 -7.90 19.57 -13.44
CA SER A 189 -7.69 20.71 -12.53
C SER A 189 -8.37 20.56 -11.17
N GLU A 190 -9.51 19.87 -11.11
CA GLU A 190 -10.22 19.57 -9.86
C GLU A 190 -9.37 18.76 -8.87
N TYR A 191 -8.45 17.92 -9.36
CA TYR A 191 -7.55 17.15 -8.51
C TYR A 191 -6.27 17.89 -8.14
N SER A 192 -5.78 18.82 -8.98
CA SER A 192 -4.60 19.62 -8.66
C SER A 192 -4.92 20.77 -7.70
N ALA A 193 -6.17 21.28 -7.72
CA ALA A 193 -6.62 22.37 -6.87
C ALA A 193 -6.50 22.09 -5.35
N ILE A 194 -6.37 20.83 -4.93
CA ILE A 194 -6.14 20.47 -3.52
C ILE A 194 -4.72 20.82 -3.02
N TYR A 195 -3.83 21.22 -3.92
CA TYR A 195 -2.43 21.56 -3.66
C TYR A 195 -2.12 23.06 -3.81
N GLU A 196 -3.13 23.87 -4.14
CA GLU A 196 -3.06 25.35 -4.23
C GLU A 196 -3.36 25.99 -2.87
#